data_AF-A0A016W6W8-F1
#
_entry.id   AF-A0A016W6W8-F1
#
_cell.length_a   1.000
_cell.length_b   1.000
_cell.length_c   1.000
_cell.angle_alpha   90.00
_cell.angle_beta   90.00
_cell.angle_gamma   90.00
#
_symmetry.space_group_name_H-M   'P 1'
#
loop_
_entity.id
_entity.type
_entity.pdbx_description
1 polymer ?
#
loop_
_entity_poly.entity_id
_entity_poly.type
_entity_poly.pdbx_seq_one_letter_code
_entity_poly.pdbx_strand_id
1 'polypeptide(L)'
;MMLLSDLVALPDFSAGAMENWGLITFREPYLLASGLPKPGEMTAQLSVIAHELAHQWFGNMVTLKDWGELWLNEGFANFFENTVLHDKKDGELYRSASAILEFDGALESDCFATSRPLSSIIDTPSEIFESFDSIAYSKGGAIIQMTANMMGSEKFRKGLNVSYFPHVMLLYYEAGDSFDDNFDFVFTTR
;
A
#
# COMPACT_ATOMS: atom_id res chain seq x y z
N MET A 1 12.77 -15.17 3.31
CA MET A 1 12.32 -16.19 2.34
C MET A 1 11.23 -15.51 1.52
N MET A 2 11.51 -15.09 0.27
CA MET A 2 10.40 -14.69 -0.61
C MET A 2 9.74 -15.99 -1.06
N LEU A 3 8.49 -16.17 -0.65
CA LEU A 3 7.59 -17.15 -1.21
C LEU A 3 7.43 -16.85 -2.71
N LEU A 4 7.18 -17.89 -3.51
CA LEU A 4 6.82 -17.74 -4.92
C LEU A 4 5.65 -16.73 -5.05
N SER A 5 5.72 -15.82 -6.01
CA SER A 5 4.63 -14.86 -6.28
C SER A 5 4.26 -14.91 -7.76
N ASP A 6 3.01 -15.27 -8.01
CA ASP A 6 2.44 -15.31 -9.35
C ASP A 6 1.71 -14.00 -9.65
N LEU A 7 1.89 -13.48 -10.88
CA LEU A 7 1.23 -12.27 -11.38
C LEU A 7 0.26 -12.69 -12.48
N VAL A 8 -1.04 -12.46 -12.30
CA VAL A 8 -2.09 -12.95 -13.21
C VAL A 8 -2.89 -11.79 -13.80
N ALA A 9 -2.97 -11.73 -15.13
CA ALA A 9 -3.83 -10.80 -15.84
C ALA A 9 -5.25 -11.39 -15.98
N LEU A 10 -6.25 -10.62 -15.56
CA LEU A 10 -7.67 -10.96 -15.64
C LEU A 10 -8.36 -10.06 -16.67
N PRO A 11 -9.13 -10.64 -17.62
CA PRO A 11 -9.79 -9.88 -18.69
C PRO A 11 -10.97 -9.04 -18.20
N ASP A 12 -11.69 -9.53 -17.19
CA ASP A 12 -12.81 -8.83 -16.56
C ASP A 12 -12.58 -8.77 -15.05
N PHE A 13 -12.08 -7.63 -14.59
CA PHE A 13 -11.74 -7.37 -13.21
C PHE A 13 -12.20 -5.98 -12.82
N SER A 14 -13.06 -5.90 -11.79
CA SER A 14 -13.71 -4.64 -11.38
C SER A 14 -12.74 -3.70 -10.68
N ALA A 15 -11.77 -4.25 -9.94
CA ALA A 15 -10.68 -3.48 -9.36
C ALA A 15 -9.56 -3.27 -10.41
N GLY A 16 -8.58 -2.43 -10.06
CA GLY A 16 -7.37 -2.25 -10.89
C GLY A 16 -6.43 -3.45 -10.75
N ALA A 17 -6.07 -3.75 -9.50
CA ALA A 17 -5.29 -4.91 -9.09
C ALA A 17 -5.71 -5.33 -7.66
N MET A 18 -5.22 -6.47 -7.17
CA MET A 18 -5.46 -6.96 -5.81
C MET A 18 -4.28 -7.82 -5.36
N GLU A 19 -3.86 -7.59 -4.12
CA GLU A 19 -2.58 -7.97 -3.53
C GLU A 19 -2.51 -9.41 -2.99
N ASN A 20 -3.44 -10.30 -3.37
CA ASN A 20 -3.59 -11.61 -2.72
C ASN A 20 -2.23 -12.32 -2.56
N TRP A 21 -1.96 -12.83 -1.35
CA TRP A 21 -0.61 -13.23 -0.97
C TRP A 21 -0.10 -14.42 -1.80
N GLY A 22 0.91 -14.16 -2.65
CA GLY A 22 1.48 -15.15 -3.57
C GLY A 22 0.74 -15.30 -4.90
N LEU A 23 -0.41 -14.65 -5.09
CA LEU A 23 -1.20 -14.66 -6.33
C LEU A 23 -1.81 -13.28 -6.61
N ILE A 24 -0.98 -12.36 -7.08
CA ILE A 24 -1.43 -10.98 -7.33
C ILE A 24 -2.19 -10.94 -8.65
N THR A 25 -3.39 -10.37 -8.62
CA THR A 25 -4.28 -10.27 -9.79
C THR A 25 -4.32 -8.85 -10.31
N PHE A 26 -4.29 -8.68 -11.62
CA PHE A 26 -4.31 -7.38 -12.31
C PHE A 26 -5.36 -7.38 -13.40
N ARG A 27 -5.99 -6.24 -13.64
CA ARG A 27 -6.67 -6.02 -14.92
C ARG A 27 -5.63 -6.01 -16.05
N GLU A 28 -5.95 -6.62 -17.19
CA GLU A 28 -5.02 -6.78 -18.33
C GLU A 28 -4.15 -5.54 -18.66
N PRO A 29 -4.68 -4.30 -18.75
CA PRO A 29 -3.87 -3.13 -19.09
C PRO A 29 -2.79 -2.76 -18.07
N TYR A 30 -2.92 -3.23 -16.83
CA TYR A 30 -1.98 -2.96 -15.74
C TYR A 30 -0.87 -4.00 -15.61
N LEU A 31 -0.97 -5.15 -16.30
CA LEU A 31 0.10 -6.16 -16.32
C LEU A 31 0.69 -6.38 -17.72
N LEU A 32 -0.15 -6.40 -18.75
CA LEU A 32 0.28 -6.67 -20.12
C LEU A 32 0.83 -5.40 -20.78
N ALA A 33 2.02 -5.49 -21.35
CA ALA A 33 2.66 -4.41 -22.09
C ALA A 33 2.93 -4.82 -23.54
N SER A 34 2.69 -3.90 -24.49
CA SER A 34 2.96 -4.11 -25.92
C SER A 34 4.44 -3.97 -26.31
N GLY A 35 5.33 -3.88 -25.33
CA GLY A 35 6.77 -3.68 -25.49
C GLY A 35 7.45 -3.45 -24.15
N LEU A 36 8.78 -3.41 -24.15
CA LEU A 36 9.56 -3.10 -22.94
C LEU A 36 9.60 -1.57 -22.71
N PRO A 37 9.45 -1.10 -21.46
CA PRO A 37 9.66 0.30 -21.13
C PRO A 37 11.12 0.69 -21.41
N LYS A 38 11.35 1.96 -21.74
CA LYS A 38 12.73 2.47 -21.89
C LYS A 38 13.42 2.47 -20.53
N PRO A 39 14.76 2.36 -20.48
CA PRO A 39 15.49 2.52 -19.23
C PRO A 39 15.15 3.85 -18.55
N GLY A 40 14.64 3.79 -17.31
CA GLY A 40 14.22 4.96 -16.54
C GLY A 40 12.82 5.49 -16.85
N GLU A 41 12.08 4.87 -17.77
CA GLU A 41 10.67 5.18 -18.00
C GLU A 41 9.81 4.46 -16.96
N MET A 42 9.01 5.23 -16.21
CA MET A 42 7.98 4.68 -15.36
C MET A 42 6.68 4.59 -16.13
N THR A 43 6.06 3.41 -16.15
CA THR A 43 4.75 3.19 -16.77
C THR A 43 3.69 2.91 -15.70
N ALA A 44 2.42 3.06 -16.06
CA ALA A 44 1.32 2.73 -15.17
C ALA A 44 1.39 1.26 -14.69
N GLN A 45 1.81 0.33 -15.56
CA GLN A 45 2.00 -1.07 -15.20
C GLN A 45 3.08 -1.24 -14.12
N LEU A 46 4.24 -0.60 -14.28
CA LEU A 46 5.32 -0.68 -13.30
C LEU A 46 4.92 -0.09 -11.94
N SER A 47 4.16 1.02 -11.94
CA SER A 47 3.62 1.62 -10.71
C SER A 47 2.69 0.66 -10.00
N VAL A 48 1.67 0.14 -10.70
CA VAL A 48 0.66 -0.76 -10.10
C VAL A 48 1.32 -2.06 -9.63
N ILE A 49 2.23 -2.65 -10.41
CA ILE A 49 2.98 -3.83 -9.97
C ILE A 49 3.76 -3.55 -8.68
N ALA A 50 4.39 -2.39 -8.56
CA ALA A 50 5.12 -2.03 -7.34
C ALA A 50 4.20 -1.76 -6.14
N HIS A 51 3.03 -1.17 -6.36
CA HIS A 51 1.98 -1.01 -5.35
C HIS A 51 1.58 -2.38 -4.78
N GLU A 52 1.19 -3.32 -5.64
CA GLU A 52 0.77 -4.66 -5.20
C GLU A 52 1.90 -5.49 -4.57
N LEU A 53 3.13 -5.29 -5.04
CA LEU A 53 4.31 -5.93 -4.43
C LEU A 53 4.61 -5.34 -3.05
N ALA A 54 4.39 -4.04 -2.83
CA ALA A 54 4.56 -3.43 -1.52
C ALA A 54 3.59 -4.03 -0.50
N HIS A 55 2.36 -4.35 -0.92
CA HIS A 55 1.37 -5.00 -0.06
C HIS A 55 1.79 -6.38 0.47
N GLN A 56 2.72 -7.07 -0.22
CA GLN A 56 3.29 -8.33 0.29
C GLN A 56 3.98 -8.16 1.65
N TRP A 57 4.42 -6.94 1.99
CA TRP A 57 4.87 -6.57 3.32
C TRP A 57 3.83 -5.76 4.11
N PHE A 58 3.19 -4.79 3.48
CA PHE A 58 2.27 -3.84 4.11
C PHE A 58 0.82 -4.16 3.75
N GLY A 59 0.18 -5.01 4.54
CA GLY A 59 -1.18 -5.52 4.32
C GLY A 59 -1.23 -7.03 4.48
N ASN A 60 -0.27 -7.74 3.86
CA ASN A 60 -0.18 -9.20 3.95
C ASN A 60 0.66 -9.65 5.14
N MET A 61 1.96 -9.35 5.15
CA MET A 61 2.86 -9.75 6.24
C MET A 61 2.53 -9.03 7.54
N VAL A 62 2.35 -7.71 7.48
CA VAL A 62 1.80 -6.91 8.57
C VAL A 62 0.42 -6.47 8.13
N THR A 63 -0.61 -7.08 8.70
CA THR A 63 -1.99 -6.75 8.40
C THR A 63 -2.56 -5.80 9.46
N LEU A 64 -3.73 -5.23 9.14
CA LEU A 64 -4.41 -4.27 9.99
C LEU A 64 -5.17 -5.01 11.08
N LYS A 65 -5.29 -4.37 12.25
CA LYS A 65 -6.18 -4.88 13.30
C LYS A 65 -7.65 -4.68 12.94
N ASP A 66 -7.95 -3.55 12.31
CA ASP A 66 -9.29 -3.17 11.85
C ASP A 66 -9.18 -2.23 10.64
N TRP A 67 -10.28 -2.12 9.89
CA TRP A 67 -10.36 -1.33 8.66
C TRP A 67 -10.16 0.17 8.87
N GLY A 68 -10.28 0.66 10.10
CA GLY A 68 -10.03 2.05 10.42
C GLY A 68 -8.60 2.50 10.14
N GLU A 69 -7.66 1.57 10.09
CA GLU A 69 -6.26 1.82 9.76
C GLU A 69 -5.90 1.49 8.30
N LEU A 70 -6.88 1.35 7.40
CA LEU A 70 -6.67 1.02 5.98
C LEU A 70 -5.56 1.83 5.29
N TRP A 71 -5.46 3.11 5.65
CA TRP A 71 -4.46 4.03 5.11
C TRP A 71 -3.02 3.56 5.33
N LEU A 72 -2.74 2.69 6.32
CA LEU A 72 -1.41 2.12 6.49
C LEU A 72 -1.09 1.16 5.34
N ASN A 73 -2.02 0.29 4.93
CA ASN A 73 -1.80 -0.59 3.79
C ASN A 73 -1.62 0.23 2.51
N GLU A 74 -2.64 1.00 2.15
CA GLU A 74 -2.68 1.73 0.88
C GLU A 74 -1.67 2.87 0.84
N GLY A 75 -1.45 3.55 1.96
CA GLY A 75 -0.48 4.63 2.05
C GLY A 75 0.96 4.14 1.94
N PHE A 76 1.31 2.98 2.54
CA PHE A 76 2.65 2.41 2.34
C PHE A 76 2.83 1.96 0.90
N ALA A 77 1.84 1.28 0.31
CA ALA A 77 1.90 0.86 -1.09
C ALA A 77 2.05 2.07 -2.03
N ASN A 78 1.25 3.13 -1.82
CA ASN A 78 1.37 4.39 -2.55
C ASN A 78 2.74 5.07 -2.32
N PHE A 79 3.30 5.02 -1.11
CA PHE A 79 4.64 5.54 -0.85
C PHE A 79 5.72 4.81 -1.66
N PHE A 80 5.68 3.48 -1.71
CA PHE A 80 6.66 2.69 -2.45
C PHE A 80 6.52 2.87 -3.96
N GLU A 81 5.29 2.87 -4.49
CA GLU A 81 5.05 3.05 -5.93
C GLU A 81 5.52 4.43 -6.41
N ASN A 82 5.25 5.48 -5.65
CA ASN A 82 5.40 6.86 -6.12
C ASN A 82 6.67 7.56 -5.66
N THR A 83 7.32 7.03 -4.63
CA THR A 83 8.53 7.64 -4.06
C THR A 83 9.74 6.74 -4.21
N VAL A 84 9.68 5.53 -3.66
CA VAL A 84 10.88 4.66 -3.61
C VAL A 84 11.30 4.21 -5.00
N LEU A 85 10.34 3.94 -5.90
CA LEU A 85 10.67 3.64 -7.30
C LEU A 85 11.30 4.82 -8.06
N HIS A 86 11.06 6.04 -7.60
CA HIS A 86 11.58 7.27 -8.20
C HIS A 86 12.81 7.83 -7.47
N ASP A 87 13.28 7.13 -6.43
CA ASP A 87 14.46 7.47 -5.66
C ASP A 87 15.69 7.52 -6.59
N LYS A 88 16.46 8.59 -6.46
CA LYS A 88 17.72 8.74 -7.19
C LYS A 88 18.83 8.15 -6.32
N LYS A 89 19.94 7.76 -6.96
CA LYS A 89 21.07 7.12 -6.25
C LYS A 89 21.76 8.02 -5.20
N ASP A 90 21.27 9.23 -4.98
CA ASP A 90 21.69 10.15 -3.92
C ASP A 90 20.99 9.87 -2.57
N GLY A 91 19.96 9.01 -2.54
CA GLY A 91 19.25 8.61 -1.33
C GLY A 91 18.17 9.60 -0.87
N GLU A 92 17.83 10.55 -1.73
CA GLU A 92 16.75 11.52 -1.55
C GLU A 92 15.43 10.96 -2.06
N LEU A 93 14.42 10.93 -1.20
CA LEU A 93 13.11 10.36 -1.52
C LEU A 93 12.29 11.34 -2.37
N TYR A 94 12.38 11.20 -3.69
CA TYR A 94 11.63 12.03 -4.64
C TYR A 94 10.24 11.50 -4.94
N ARG A 95 9.24 12.36 -4.85
CA ARG A 95 7.87 12.06 -5.31
C ARG A 95 7.77 12.23 -6.83
N SER A 96 7.13 11.27 -7.50
CA SER A 96 6.85 11.35 -8.94
C SER A 96 5.98 12.57 -9.29
N ALA A 97 6.06 13.05 -10.53
CA ALA A 97 5.20 14.16 -10.97
C ALA A 97 3.70 13.81 -10.87
N SER A 98 3.33 12.57 -11.21
CA SER A 98 1.95 12.06 -11.06
C SER A 98 1.51 12.06 -9.60
N ALA A 99 2.37 11.62 -8.69
CA ALA A 99 2.08 11.59 -7.26
C ALA A 99 1.94 12.98 -6.62
N ILE A 100 2.59 14.00 -7.19
CA ILE A 100 2.36 15.39 -6.78
C ILE A 100 0.94 15.81 -7.15
N LEU A 101 0.47 15.47 -8.36
CA LEU A 101 -0.89 15.77 -8.81
C LEU A 101 -1.94 14.98 -8.02
N GLU A 102 -1.68 13.70 -7.74
CA GLU A 102 -2.55 12.87 -6.90
C GLU A 102 -2.66 13.41 -5.47
N PHE A 103 -1.55 13.91 -4.92
CA PHE A 103 -1.56 14.55 -3.61
C PHE A 103 -2.31 15.88 -3.62
N ASP A 104 -2.19 16.68 -4.68
CA ASP A 104 -2.97 17.91 -4.85
C ASP A 104 -4.49 17.62 -4.85
N GLY A 105 -4.93 16.58 -5.58
CA GLY A 105 -6.32 16.13 -5.55
C GLY A 105 -6.77 15.62 -4.18
N ALA A 106 -5.88 15.00 -3.41
CA ALA A 106 -6.17 14.62 -2.02
C ALA A 106 -6.27 15.84 -1.10
N LEU A 107 -5.45 16.87 -1.29
CA LEU A 107 -5.56 18.14 -0.54
C LEU A 107 -6.88 18.87 -0.87
N GLU A 108 -7.31 18.85 -2.13
CA GLU A 108 -8.62 19.36 -2.53
C GLU A 108 -9.74 18.60 -1.83
N SER A 109 -9.69 17.27 -1.84
CA SER A 109 -10.68 16.43 -1.14
C SER A 109 -10.68 16.70 0.38
N ASP A 110 -9.49 16.89 0.95
CA ASP A 110 -9.29 17.08 2.39
C ASP A 110 -9.65 18.49 2.88
N CYS A 111 -9.81 19.46 1.98
CA CYS A 111 -10.16 20.82 2.36
C CYS A 111 -11.65 21.00 2.70
N PHE A 112 -12.50 20.02 2.34
CA PHE A 112 -13.93 20.06 2.63
C PHE A 112 -14.24 19.61 4.06
N ALA A 113 -15.26 20.22 4.66
CA ALA A 113 -15.75 19.82 5.99
C ALA A 113 -16.33 18.39 6.03
N THR A 114 -16.63 17.82 4.86
CA THR A 114 -17.08 16.43 4.68
C THR A 114 -15.92 15.44 4.53
N SER A 115 -14.66 15.91 4.55
CA SER A 115 -13.50 15.02 4.59
C SER A 115 -13.51 14.16 5.85
N ARG A 116 -12.73 13.08 5.82
CA ARG A 116 -12.53 12.16 6.94
C ARG A 116 -11.07 12.18 7.42
N PRO A 117 -10.82 11.87 8.70
CA PRO A 117 -9.47 11.59 9.16
C PRO A 117 -8.90 10.33 8.47
N LEU A 118 -7.57 10.20 8.47
CA LEU A 118 -6.88 9.01 7.94
C LEU A 118 -7.30 7.74 8.68
N SER A 119 -7.43 7.83 10.01
CA SER A 119 -7.93 6.78 10.87
C SER A 119 -9.32 7.14 11.40
N SER A 120 -10.27 6.22 11.20
CA SER A 120 -11.68 6.38 11.57
C SER A 120 -12.28 5.04 11.96
N ILE A 121 -13.35 5.05 12.75
CA ILE A 121 -14.11 3.82 13.01
C ILE A 121 -14.90 3.46 11.75
N ILE A 122 -14.80 2.21 11.31
CA ILE A 122 -15.46 1.67 10.12
C ILE A 122 -16.12 0.36 10.52
N ASP A 123 -17.45 0.28 10.41
CA ASP A 123 -18.23 -0.82 10.97
C ASP A 123 -19.00 -1.61 9.89
N THR A 124 -19.17 -1.03 8.68
CA THR A 124 -19.95 -1.65 7.62
C THR A 124 -19.15 -1.91 6.34
N PRO A 125 -19.51 -2.93 5.54
CA PRO A 125 -18.87 -3.17 4.24
C PRO A 125 -18.90 -1.96 3.31
N SER A 126 -20.00 -1.19 3.29
CA SER A 126 -20.10 0.01 2.46
C SER A 126 -19.11 1.09 2.89
N GLU A 127 -18.95 1.32 4.19
CA GLU A 127 -17.94 2.26 4.71
C GLU A 127 -16.52 1.79 4.40
N ILE A 128 -16.26 0.48 4.44
CA ILE A 128 -14.97 -0.10 4.00
C ILE A 128 -14.72 0.30 2.54
N PHE A 129 -15.66 0.04 1.63
CA PHE A 129 -15.51 0.41 0.21
C PHE A 129 -15.32 1.92 0.01
N GLU A 130 -16.03 2.76 0.77
CA GLU A 130 -15.89 4.22 0.69
C GLU A 130 -14.53 4.71 1.22
N SER A 131 -13.89 3.96 2.12
CA SER A 131 -12.58 4.31 2.67
C SER A 131 -11.41 4.05 1.72
N PHE A 132 -11.62 3.33 0.61
CA PHE A 132 -10.65 3.21 -0.48
C PHE A 132 -10.68 4.47 -1.36
N ASP A 133 -10.19 5.59 -0.82
CA ASP A 133 -10.27 6.93 -1.43
C ASP A 133 -8.90 7.66 -1.47
N SER A 134 -8.86 8.87 -2.03
CA SER A 134 -7.63 9.68 -2.11
C SER A 134 -7.02 10.03 -0.75
N ILE A 135 -7.80 9.95 0.34
CA ILE A 135 -7.31 10.18 1.70
C ILE A 135 -6.48 9.00 2.16
N ALA A 136 -6.97 7.76 2.03
CA ALA A 136 -6.20 6.56 2.40
C ALA A 136 -4.92 6.40 1.58
N TYR A 137 -5.00 6.62 0.27
CA TYR A 137 -3.90 6.41 -0.66
C TYR A 137 -2.92 7.60 -0.67
N SER A 138 -3.31 8.71 -1.30
CA SER A 138 -2.39 9.80 -1.64
C SER A 138 -1.98 10.63 -0.43
N LYS A 139 -2.92 10.96 0.48
CA LYS A 139 -2.60 11.68 1.73
C LYS A 139 -1.83 10.77 2.70
N GLY A 140 -2.22 9.50 2.82
CA GLY A 140 -1.50 8.49 3.60
C GLY A 140 -0.04 8.35 3.15
N GLY A 141 0.19 8.12 1.86
CA GLY A 141 1.53 8.02 1.28
C GLY A 141 2.36 9.31 1.43
N ALA A 142 1.72 10.49 1.35
CA ALA A 142 2.40 11.77 1.60
C ALA A 142 2.86 11.94 3.04
N ILE A 143 2.06 11.53 4.02
CA ILE A 143 2.45 11.59 5.43
C ILE A 143 3.59 10.60 5.72
N ILE A 144 3.56 9.41 5.11
CA ILE A 144 4.65 8.44 5.24
C ILE A 144 5.95 8.99 4.65
N GLN A 145 5.90 9.59 3.45
CA GLN A 145 7.08 10.22 2.85
C GLN A 145 7.60 11.38 3.70
N MET A 146 6.73 12.25 4.18
CA MET A 146 7.11 13.36 5.07
C MET A 146 7.83 12.82 6.30
N THR A 147 7.30 11.78 6.92
CA THR A 147 7.92 11.09 8.06
C THR A 147 9.30 10.54 7.70
N ALA A 148 9.42 9.85 6.55
CA ALA A 148 10.69 9.30 6.08
C ALA A 148 11.75 10.39 5.84
N ASN A 149 11.35 11.52 5.27
CA ASN A 149 12.22 12.68 5.04
C ASN A 149 12.66 13.34 6.35
N MET A 150 11.75 13.49 7.32
CA MET A 150 12.08 14.04 8.64
C MET A 150 13.07 13.15 9.41
N MET A 151 12.93 11.83 9.30
CA MET A 151 13.81 10.88 9.96
C MET A 151 15.15 10.69 9.23
N GLY A 152 15.16 10.86 7.91
CA GLY A 152 16.22 10.43 7.01
C GLY A 152 16.02 8.97 6.56
N SER A 153 16.22 8.70 5.27
CA SER A 153 15.91 7.43 4.60
C SER A 153 16.55 6.20 5.27
N GLU A 154 17.80 6.31 5.73
CA GLU A 154 18.50 5.22 6.42
C GLU A 154 17.82 4.85 7.75
N LYS A 155 17.49 5.85 8.58
CA LYS A 155 16.85 5.63 9.88
C LYS A 155 15.43 5.14 9.73
N PHE A 156 14.70 5.67 8.75
CA PHE A 156 13.36 5.21 8.40
C PHE A 156 13.37 3.73 8.01
N ARG A 157 14.24 3.33 7.06
CA ARG A 157 14.40 1.93 6.66
C ARG A 157 14.82 1.03 7.81
N LYS A 158 15.72 1.50 8.68
CA LYS A 158 16.11 0.74 9.89
C LYS A 158 14.94 0.57 10.85
N GLY A 159 14.14 1.61 11.05
CA GLY A 159 12.93 1.56 11.87
C GLY A 159 11.91 0.54 11.37
N LEU A 160 11.70 0.48 10.06
CA LEU A 160 10.82 -0.54 9.46
C LEU A 160 11.32 -1.96 9.76
N ASN A 161 12.61 -2.24 9.52
CA ASN A 161 13.18 -3.58 9.65
C ASN A 161 13.33 -4.07 11.11
N VAL A 162 13.67 -3.17 12.03
CA VAL A 162 14.04 -3.54 13.41
C VAL A 162 12.87 -3.36 14.38
N SER A 163 11.98 -2.41 14.11
CA SER A 163 10.88 -2.08 15.01
C SER A 163 9.53 -2.48 14.44
N TYR A 164 9.14 -1.93 13.29
CA TYR A 164 7.78 -2.09 12.76
C TYR A 164 7.42 -3.56 12.49
N PHE A 165 8.14 -4.24 11.59
CA PHE A 165 7.83 -5.65 11.28
C PHE A 165 7.92 -6.57 12.50
N PRO A 166 8.99 -6.55 13.31
CA PRO A 166 9.08 -7.46 14.45
C PRO A 166 8.02 -7.19 15.53
N HIS A 167 7.70 -5.93 15.84
CA HIS A 167 6.74 -5.62 16.90
C HIS A 167 5.32 -5.98 16.50
N VAL A 168 4.92 -5.69 15.25
CA VAL A 168 3.55 -6.03 14.82
C VAL A 168 3.38 -7.54 14.77
N MET A 169 4.36 -8.28 14.27
CA MET A 169 4.31 -9.75 14.29
C MET A 169 4.26 -10.34 15.71
N LEU A 170 4.95 -9.74 16.68
CA LEU A 170 4.86 -10.14 18.09
C LEU A 170 3.48 -9.89 18.68
N LEU A 171 2.85 -8.74 18.37
CA LEU A 171 1.50 -8.43 18.85
C LEU A 171 0.46 -9.44 18.34
N TYR A 172 0.59 -9.90 17.08
CA TYR A 172 -0.27 -10.97 16.55
C TYR A 172 -0.05 -12.30 17.29
N TYR A 173 1.20 -12.69 17.52
CA TYR A 173 1.52 -13.91 18.25
C TYR A 173 1.02 -13.88 19.70
N GLU A 174 1.16 -12.74 20.38
CA GLU A 174 0.71 -12.55 21.76
C GLU A 174 -0.83 -12.45 21.88
N ALA A 175 -1.52 -11.96 20.85
CA ALA A 175 -2.98 -11.94 20.77
C ALA A 175 -3.60 -13.34 20.63
N GLY A 176 -2.79 -14.36 20.32
CA GLY A 176 -3.25 -15.74 20.14
C GLY A 176 -3.85 -16.00 18.75
N ASP A 177 -3.69 -15.06 17.83
CA ASP A 177 -4.14 -15.19 16.44
C ASP A 177 -3.11 -16.04 15.68
N SER A 178 -3.38 -17.35 15.57
CA SER A 178 -2.61 -18.22 14.68
C SER A 178 -3.06 -18.03 13.23
N PHE A 179 -2.11 -17.99 12.29
CA PHE A 179 -2.40 -18.24 10.88
C PHE A 179 -3.11 -19.59 10.76
N ASP A 180 -4.40 -19.60 10.47
CA ASP A 180 -5.12 -20.83 10.13
C ASP A 180 -4.79 -21.20 8.68
N ASP A 181 -4.51 -22.47 8.42
CA ASP A 181 -3.98 -23.01 7.16
C ASP A 181 -4.98 -22.94 5.98
N ASN A 182 -6.09 -22.20 6.14
CA ASN A 182 -7.20 -22.13 5.19
C ASN A 182 -7.22 -20.89 4.28
N PHE A 183 -6.25 -19.97 4.38
CA PHE A 183 -6.23 -18.71 3.59
C PHE A 183 -7.53 -17.88 3.66
N ASP A 184 -8.41 -18.16 4.62
CA ASP A 184 -9.57 -17.33 4.93
C ASP A 184 -9.20 -16.41 6.10
N PHE A 185 -9.13 -15.11 5.85
CA PHE A 185 -9.10 -14.09 6.91
C PHE A 185 -10.48 -14.06 7.60
N VAL A 186 -10.71 -15.00 8.51
CA VAL A 186 -11.88 -14.98 9.39
C VAL A 186 -11.52 -14.18 10.64
N PHE A 187 -11.91 -12.89 10.65
CA PHE A 187 -12.00 -12.13 11.89
C PHE A 187 -13.10 -12.74 12.75
N THR A 188 -12.75 -13.56 13.74
CA THR A 188 -13.71 -13.94 14.78
C THR A 188 -13.76 -12.79 15.79
N THR A 189 -14.77 -11.94 15.69
CA THR A 189 -15.14 -11.06 16.80
C THR A 189 -15.62 -11.94 17.97
N ARG A 190 -15.05 -11.73 19.15
CA ARG A 190 -15.71 -12.12 20.40
C ARG A 190 -16.74 -11.06 20.79
#